data_AF-A0A9D3Y9S9-F1
#
_entry.id   AF-A0A9D3Y9S9-F1
#
_cell.length_a   1.000
_cell.length_b   1.000
_cell.length_c   1.000
_cell.angle_alpha   90.00
_cell.angle_beta   90.00
_cell.angle_gamma   90.00
#
_symmetry.space_group_name_H-M   'P 1'
#
loop_
_entity.id
_entity.type
_entity.pdbx_description
1 polymer ?
#
loop_
_entity_poly.entity_id
_entity_poly.type
_entity_poly.pdbx_seq_one_letter_code
_entity_poly.pdbx_strand_id
1 'polypeptide(L)'
;MIDAKYSWKYLAEKKEDGSINECTRQIAMADVLIVNKTDLISSDDLHELNNTIRSINMSAKVIETSHAKTDLGDILDLNAYGDLSPARLADTFHGRGFSSSDKHIIDKSVTSLTLEVRGLANQGLLDSFLQNVLWERSLQNSHGDTITLYRLKGVICTGDSQPRCVVQAVQELYDFHPTTPWLPGETRTNILVFIGKNLDRDVLEREFKKCITDIS
;
A
#
# COMPACT_ATOMS: atom_id res chain seq x y z
N MET A 1 2.61 8.26 14.26
CA MET A 1 3.97 8.46 14.81
C MET A 1 4.31 7.24 15.64
N ILE A 2 5.50 6.67 15.45
CA ILE A 2 5.97 5.43 16.06
C ILE A 2 7.12 5.79 17.01
N ASP A 3 7.09 5.24 18.22
CA ASP A 3 8.20 5.33 19.18
C ASP A 3 9.16 4.16 18.92
N ALA A 4 10.39 4.45 18.49
CA ALA A 4 11.35 3.43 18.09
C ALA A 4 11.79 2.52 19.26
N LYS A 5 11.80 3.03 20.50
CA LYS A 5 12.22 2.25 21.68
C LYS A 5 11.17 1.23 22.11
N TYR A 6 9.89 1.56 21.96
CA TYR A 6 8.79 0.71 22.42
C TYR A 6 8.00 0.06 21.27
N SER A 7 8.37 0.33 20.02
CA SER A 7 7.71 -0.20 18.82
C SER A 7 7.54 -1.72 18.88
N TRP A 8 8.58 -2.46 19.25
CA TRP A 8 8.55 -3.92 19.35
C TRP A 8 7.53 -4.45 20.35
N LYS A 9 7.35 -3.75 21.47
CA LYS A 9 6.34 -4.13 22.48
C LYS A 9 4.93 -4.02 21.89
N TYR A 10 4.65 -2.95 21.16
CA TYR A 10 3.34 -2.71 20.57
C TYR A 10 3.09 -3.58 19.34
N LEU A 11 4.12 -3.84 18.53
CA LEU A 11 4.05 -4.73 17.37
C LEU A 11 3.86 -6.19 17.79
N ALA A 12 4.42 -6.62 18.92
CA ALA A 12 4.26 -7.97 19.45
C ALA A 12 2.96 -8.18 20.26
N GLU A 13 2.21 -7.12 20.53
CA GLU A 13 0.93 -7.21 21.24
C GLU A 13 -0.06 -8.01 20.41
N LYS A 14 -0.57 -9.12 20.98
CA LYS A 14 -1.62 -9.94 20.36
C LYS A 14 -2.93 -9.67 21.06
N LYS A 15 -3.98 -9.40 20.28
CA LYS A 15 -5.33 -9.31 20.82
C LYS A 15 -5.92 -10.70 21.04
N GLU A 16 -6.68 -10.84 22.13
CA GLU A 16 -7.32 -12.11 22.51
C GLU A 16 -8.34 -12.60 21.47
N ASP A 17 -8.91 -11.67 20.67
CA ASP A 17 -9.85 -11.95 19.60
C ASP A 17 -9.18 -12.39 18.28
N GLY A 18 -7.84 -12.46 18.23
CA GLY A 18 -7.08 -12.77 17.01
C GLY A 18 -7.14 -11.69 15.92
N SER A 19 -7.71 -10.53 16.22
CA SER A 19 -7.70 -9.36 15.35
C SER A 19 -6.32 -8.71 15.34
N ILE A 20 -6.06 -7.92 14.29
CA ILE A 20 -4.78 -7.24 14.16
C ILE A 20 -4.61 -6.23 15.30
N ASN A 21 -3.37 -6.13 15.79
CA ASN A 21 -3.06 -5.09 16.77
C ASN A 21 -3.24 -3.70 16.15
N GLU A 22 -3.51 -2.74 17.01
CA GLU A 22 -3.81 -1.38 16.56
C GLU A 22 -2.57 -0.71 15.95
N CYS A 23 -1.37 -1.05 16.44
CA CYS A 23 -0.12 -0.54 15.88
C CYS A 23 0.07 -0.93 14.40
N THR A 24 -0.09 -2.21 14.05
CA THR A 24 0.02 -2.68 12.65
C THR A 24 -1.08 -2.07 11.79
N ARG A 25 -2.30 -1.95 12.32
CA ARG A 25 -3.41 -1.30 11.60
C ARG A 25 -3.08 0.14 11.24
N GLN A 26 -2.55 0.91 12.19
CA GLN A 26 -2.17 2.31 11.95
C GLN A 26 -1.01 2.43 10.97
N ILE A 27 -0.03 1.51 11.03
CA ILE A 27 1.06 1.44 10.06
C ILE A 27 0.52 1.18 8.66
N ALA A 28 -0.38 0.22 8.51
CA ALA A 28 -1.00 -0.15 7.23
C ALA A 28 -1.79 1.00 6.58
N MET A 29 -2.37 1.88 7.39
CA MET A 29 -3.20 2.98 6.91
C MET A 29 -2.43 4.27 6.61
N ALA A 30 -1.21 4.44 7.12
CA ALA A 30 -0.50 5.71 7.07
C ALA A 30 0.07 6.06 5.69
N ASP A 31 0.00 7.33 5.30
CA ASP A 31 0.79 7.89 4.18
C ASP A 31 2.22 8.21 4.61
N VAL A 32 2.36 8.63 5.86
CA VAL A 32 3.63 9.02 6.46
C VAL A 32 3.77 8.41 7.84
N LEU A 33 4.93 7.80 8.05
CA LEU A 33 5.32 7.18 9.30
C LEU A 33 6.52 7.92 9.84
N ILE A 34 6.29 8.67 10.91
CA ILE A 34 7.37 9.32 11.66
C ILE A 34 7.83 8.35 12.73
N VAL A 35 9.07 7.87 12.64
CA VAL A 35 9.74 7.05 13.63
C VAL A 35 10.59 7.97 14.51
N ASN A 36 10.21 8.12 15.77
CA ASN A 36 10.86 9.02 16.72
C ASN A 36 11.64 8.26 17.79
N LYS A 37 12.58 8.95 18.43
CA LYS A 37 13.50 8.43 19.46
C LYS A 37 14.48 7.40 18.90
N THR A 38 14.92 7.59 17.67
CA THR A 38 15.94 6.75 17.03
C THR A 38 17.27 6.78 17.77
N ASP A 39 17.51 7.82 18.57
CA ASP A 39 18.66 7.97 19.46
C ASP A 39 18.71 6.95 20.63
N LEU A 40 17.59 6.28 20.93
CA LEU A 40 17.49 5.34 22.05
C LEU A 40 17.65 3.87 21.65
N ILE A 41 17.89 3.58 20.37
CA ILE A 41 18.04 2.22 19.84
C ILE A 41 19.32 2.10 19.01
N SER A 42 19.79 0.87 18.80
CA SER A 42 20.96 0.61 17.96
C SER A 42 20.64 0.78 16.47
N SER A 43 21.67 0.94 15.64
CA SER A 43 21.51 0.98 14.16
C SER A 43 20.86 -0.29 13.62
N ASP A 44 21.17 -1.44 14.22
CA ASP A 44 20.70 -2.74 13.77
C ASP A 44 19.20 -2.90 14.11
N ASP A 45 18.80 -2.52 15.33
CA ASP A 45 17.38 -2.52 15.74
C ASP A 45 16.54 -1.55 14.89
N LEU A 46 17.11 -0.40 14.54
CA LEU A 46 16.45 0.60 13.69
C LEU A 46 16.26 0.06 12.28
N HIS A 47 17.27 -0.61 11.74
CA HIS A 47 17.17 -1.26 10.43
C HIS A 47 16.11 -2.37 10.43
N GLU A 48 16.06 -3.19 11.48
CA GLU A 48 15.04 -4.23 11.62
C GLU A 48 13.62 -3.64 11.76
N LEU A 49 13.46 -2.56 12.53
CA LEU A 49 12.18 -1.87 12.69
C LEU A 49 11.70 -1.28 11.35
N ASN A 50 12.61 -0.64 10.61
CA ASN A 50 12.32 -0.11 9.29
C ASN A 50 11.90 -1.21 8.31
N ASN A 51 12.61 -2.35 8.29
CA ASN A 51 12.26 -3.48 7.45
C ASN A 51 10.87 -4.03 7.80
N THR A 52 10.55 -4.11 9.09
CA THR A 52 9.23 -4.54 9.56
C THR A 52 8.13 -3.58 9.11
N ILE A 53 8.30 -2.27 9.35
CA ILE A 53 7.35 -1.24 8.91
C ILE A 53 7.15 -1.29 7.39
N ARG A 54 8.22 -1.45 6.62
CA ARG A 54 8.19 -1.56 5.16
C ARG A 54 7.47 -2.82 4.68
N SER A 55 7.60 -3.93 5.40
CA SER A 55 6.89 -5.17 5.08
C SER A 55 5.36 -5.05 5.25
N ILE A 56 4.92 -4.20 6.18
CA ILE A 56 3.50 -3.91 6.42
C ILE A 56 3.00 -2.88 5.40
N ASN A 57 3.69 -1.75 5.27
CA ASN A 57 3.28 -0.65 4.39
C ASN A 57 4.46 -0.15 3.54
N MET A 58 4.56 -0.68 2.33
CA MET A 58 5.56 -0.28 1.35
C MET A 58 5.35 1.14 0.83
N SER A 59 4.10 1.60 0.79
CA SER A 59 3.72 2.88 0.16
C SER A 59 4.00 4.11 1.03
N ALA A 60 4.13 3.94 2.35
CA ALA A 60 4.32 5.06 3.26
C ALA A 60 5.72 5.71 3.15
N LYS A 61 5.79 7.03 3.27
CA LYS A 61 7.06 7.75 3.52
C LYS A 61 7.46 7.51 4.98
N VAL A 62 8.64 6.96 5.22
CA VAL A 62 9.17 6.77 6.57
C VAL A 62 10.17 7.89 6.85
N ILE A 63 9.98 8.60 7.96
CA ILE A 63 10.82 9.72 8.39
C ILE A 63 11.37 9.37 9.76
N GLU A 64 12.70 9.30 9.87
CA GLU A 64 13.40 9.01 11.11
C GLU A 64 13.78 10.29 11.84
N THR A 65 13.56 10.31 13.15
CA THR A 65 13.62 11.54 13.93
C THR A 65 14.12 11.27 15.35
N SER A 66 14.85 12.23 15.89
CA SER A 66 15.19 12.29 17.31
C SER A 66 14.57 13.54 17.91
N HIS A 67 14.05 13.43 19.13
CA HIS A 67 13.34 14.53 19.82
C HIS A 67 12.20 15.18 19.01
N ALA A 68 11.55 14.44 18.12
CA ALA A 68 10.51 14.93 17.20
C ALA A 68 10.95 16.11 16.30
N LYS A 69 12.27 16.30 16.12
CA LYS A 69 12.79 17.29 15.17
C LYS A 69 12.56 16.77 13.76
N THR A 70 11.62 17.39 13.07
CA THR A 70 11.28 17.15 11.66
C THR A 70 11.04 18.48 10.99
N ASP A 71 11.38 18.57 9.72
CA ASP A 71 10.91 19.68 8.91
C ASP A 71 9.38 19.54 8.73
N LEU A 72 8.65 20.62 8.98
CA LEU A 72 7.20 20.66 8.80
C LEU A 72 6.84 20.42 7.32
N GLY A 73 7.72 20.81 6.39
CA GLY A 73 7.55 20.56 4.96
C GLY A 73 7.52 19.07 4.62
N ASP A 74 8.27 18.24 5.34
CA ASP A 74 8.29 16.79 5.14
C ASP A 74 7.00 16.08 5.59
N ILE A 75 6.18 16.77 6.38
CA ILE A 75 4.92 16.27 6.95
C ILE A 75 3.71 16.89 6.23
N LEU A 76 3.74 18.18 5.93
CA LEU A 76 2.60 18.94 5.41
C LEU A 76 2.55 19.03 3.88
N ASP A 77 3.69 19.01 3.20
CA ASP A 77 3.79 19.24 1.75
C ASP A 77 4.19 17.97 1.00
N LEU A 78 3.53 16.87 1.34
CA LEU A 78 3.88 15.54 0.84
C LEU A 78 3.62 15.36 -0.65
N ASN A 79 2.89 16.29 -1.27
CA ASN A 79 2.39 16.17 -2.64
C ASN A 79 1.84 14.75 -2.92
N ALA A 80 1.28 14.10 -1.88
CA ALA A 80 0.86 12.70 -1.90
C ALA A 80 -0.24 12.43 -2.94
N TYR A 81 -0.83 13.52 -3.43
CA TYR A 81 -1.89 13.62 -4.43
C TYR A 81 -1.43 14.20 -5.76
N GLY A 82 -0.36 15.02 -5.80
CA GLY A 82 0.04 15.79 -6.99
C GLY A 82 1.03 15.10 -7.92
N ASP A 83 1.87 14.20 -7.39
CA ASP A 83 3.01 13.62 -8.14
C ASP A 83 3.01 12.08 -8.13
N LEU A 84 1.82 11.50 -8.30
CA LEU A 84 1.63 10.07 -8.55
C LEU A 84 1.84 9.76 -10.03
N SER A 85 3.04 10.06 -10.54
CA SER A 85 3.42 9.55 -11.85
C SER A 85 3.57 8.02 -11.79
N PRO A 86 3.20 7.29 -12.87
CA PRO A 86 3.51 5.88 -13.00
C PRO A 86 5.00 5.62 -12.76
N ALA A 87 5.87 6.55 -13.16
CA ALA A 87 7.31 6.51 -12.88
C ALA A 87 7.65 6.61 -11.39
N ARG A 88 7.02 7.48 -10.59
CA ARG A 88 7.29 7.53 -9.13
C ARG A 88 6.70 6.37 -8.36
N LEU A 89 5.51 5.91 -8.75
CA LEU A 89 4.95 4.70 -8.20
C LEU A 89 5.84 3.51 -8.60
N ALA A 90 6.14 3.37 -9.89
CA ALA A 90 7.07 2.38 -10.37
C ALA A 90 8.45 2.50 -9.71
N ASP A 91 9.03 3.67 -9.49
CA ASP A 91 10.34 3.83 -8.83
C ASP A 91 10.27 3.49 -7.34
N THR A 92 9.19 3.88 -6.66
CA THR A 92 8.94 3.51 -5.26
C THR A 92 8.77 2.00 -5.11
N PHE A 93 8.24 1.32 -6.14
CA PHE A 93 7.87 -0.10 -6.10
C PHE A 93 8.84 -1.06 -6.84
N HIS A 94 9.55 -0.61 -7.87
CA HIS A 94 10.56 -1.34 -8.65
C HIS A 94 11.99 -1.05 -8.17
N GLY A 95 12.26 0.16 -7.67
CA GLY A 95 13.57 0.56 -7.14
C GLY A 95 13.90 -0.07 -5.78
N ARG A 96 12.92 -0.71 -5.12
CA ARG A 96 13.08 -1.41 -3.84
C ARG A 96 12.75 -2.89 -4.00
N GLY A 97 13.55 -3.57 -4.82
CA GLY A 97 13.47 -5.01 -5.02
C GLY A 97 13.51 -5.73 -3.67
N PHE A 98 12.42 -6.40 -3.32
CA PHE A 98 12.46 -7.48 -2.34
C PHE A 98 12.49 -8.79 -3.12
N SER A 99 13.71 -9.33 -3.26
CA SER A 99 13.92 -10.75 -3.48
C SER A 99 13.24 -11.49 -2.32
N SER A 100 12.52 -12.57 -2.63
CA SER A 100 11.78 -13.41 -1.69
C SER A 100 12.66 -14.16 -0.68
N SER A 101 13.47 -13.44 0.09
CA SER A 101 14.41 -14.00 1.04
C SER A 101 14.78 -12.95 2.07
N ASP A 102 13.95 -12.75 3.09
CA ASP A 102 14.47 -12.41 4.42
C ASP A 102 13.54 -12.92 5.52
N LYS A 103 14.15 -13.77 6.34
CA LYS A 103 13.57 -14.50 7.46
C LYS A 103 13.73 -13.62 8.70
N HIS A 104 12.69 -12.93 9.14
CA HIS A 104 12.37 -12.66 10.54
C HIS A 104 10.90 -12.20 10.57
N ILE A 105 10.01 -13.15 10.85
CA ILE A 105 8.55 -13.02 10.70
C ILE A 105 7.96 -12.86 12.10
N ILE A 106 7.70 -11.63 12.51
CA ILE A 106 6.85 -11.35 13.67
C ILE A 106 5.49 -10.92 13.10
N ASP A 107 4.55 -11.88 13.14
CA ASP A 107 3.12 -11.75 12.85
C ASP A 107 2.74 -11.07 11.49
N LYS A 108 2.99 -11.78 10.38
CA LYS A 108 2.59 -11.41 9.00
C LYS A 108 1.09 -11.55 8.74
N SER A 109 0.25 -11.06 9.65
CA SER A 109 -1.17 -10.97 9.32
C SER A 109 -1.41 -9.91 8.25
N VAL A 110 -0.67 -8.79 8.24
CA VAL A 110 -0.82 -7.71 7.26
C VAL A 110 0.41 -7.57 6.39
N THR A 111 0.22 -7.55 5.07
CA THR A 111 1.27 -7.41 4.06
C THR A 111 0.88 -6.43 2.97
N SER A 112 1.85 -6.01 2.16
CA SER A 112 1.61 -5.23 0.95
C SER A 112 1.84 -6.06 -0.32
N LEU A 113 0.96 -5.92 -1.31
CA LEU A 113 1.04 -6.57 -2.62
C LEU A 113 0.92 -5.52 -3.72
N THR A 114 1.82 -5.54 -4.70
CA THR A 114 1.75 -4.71 -5.91
C THR A 114 1.34 -5.55 -7.12
N LEU A 115 0.36 -5.06 -7.88
CA LEU A 115 -0.09 -5.60 -9.16
C LEU A 115 0.16 -4.60 -10.27
N GLU A 116 0.62 -5.11 -11.41
CA GLU A 116 0.76 -4.36 -12.65
C GLU A 116 0.05 -5.11 -13.77
N VAL A 117 -0.94 -4.46 -14.40
CA VAL A 117 -1.74 -5.06 -15.48
C VAL A 117 -1.89 -4.06 -16.62
N ARG A 118 -1.60 -4.51 -17.85
CA ARG A 118 -1.80 -3.73 -19.06
C ARG A 118 -3.26 -3.80 -19.50
N GLY A 119 -3.80 -2.70 -20.01
CA GLY A 119 -5.15 -2.63 -20.57
C GLY A 119 -5.93 -1.41 -20.08
N LEU A 120 -7.17 -1.28 -20.54
CA LEU A 120 -8.08 -0.21 -20.14
C LEU A 120 -9.00 -0.70 -19.01
N ALA A 121 -8.96 -0.02 -17.87
CA ALA A 121 -9.83 -0.28 -16.73
C ALA A 121 -11.21 0.32 -16.96
N ASN A 122 -12.25 -0.53 -16.91
CA ASN A 122 -13.62 -0.08 -16.89
C ASN A 122 -13.99 0.39 -15.48
N GLN A 123 -14.38 1.66 -15.36
CA GLN A 123 -14.68 2.27 -14.06
C GLN A 123 -15.83 1.57 -13.31
N GLY A 124 -16.91 1.18 -14.01
CA GLY A 124 -18.05 0.51 -13.38
C GLY A 124 -17.71 -0.88 -12.85
N LEU A 125 -16.90 -1.65 -13.58
CA LEU A 125 -16.40 -2.95 -13.09
C LEU A 125 -15.43 -2.78 -11.93
N LEU A 126 -14.61 -1.73 -11.97
CA LEU A 126 -13.67 -1.42 -10.89
C LEU A 126 -14.39 -0.98 -9.61
N ASP A 127 -15.46 -0.20 -9.73
CA ASP A 127 -16.35 0.14 -8.61
C ASP A 127 -16.89 -1.13 -7.95
N SER A 128 -17.48 -2.04 -8.73
CA SER A 128 -17.98 -3.31 -8.20
C SER A 128 -16.86 -4.16 -7.56
N PHE A 129 -15.67 -4.20 -8.17
CA PHE A 129 -14.53 -4.88 -7.58
C PHE A 129 -14.16 -4.29 -6.21
N LEU A 130 -14.01 -2.97 -6.11
CA LEU A 130 -13.66 -2.32 -4.85
C LEU A 130 -14.74 -2.52 -3.78
N GLN A 131 -16.02 -2.45 -4.13
CA GLN A 131 -17.12 -2.72 -3.19
C GLN A 131 -17.06 -4.16 -2.67
N ASN A 132 -16.80 -5.14 -3.55
CA ASN A 132 -16.69 -6.55 -3.16
C ASN A 132 -15.51 -6.79 -2.22
N VAL A 133 -14.34 -6.17 -2.49
CA VAL A 133 -13.15 -6.38 -1.65
C VAL A 133 -13.20 -5.59 -0.35
N LEU A 134 -13.70 -4.35 -0.37
CA LEU A 134 -13.68 -3.45 0.79
C LEU A 134 -14.90 -3.66 1.72
N TRP A 135 -16.11 -3.80 1.16
CA TRP A 135 -17.36 -3.87 1.94
C TRP A 135 -17.82 -5.30 2.15
N GLU A 136 -18.01 -6.04 1.06
CA GLU A 136 -18.56 -7.40 1.15
C GLU A 136 -17.56 -8.40 1.73
N ARG A 137 -16.25 -8.11 1.57
CA ARG A 137 -15.15 -8.99 1.96
C ARG A 137 -15.34 -10.41 1.43
N SER A 138 -15.83 -10.50 0.19
CA SER A 138 -16.24 -11.75 -0.44
C SER A 138 -15.07 -12.51 -1.07
N LEU A 139 -13.90 -11.87 -1.22
CA LEU A 139 -12.71 -12.53 -1.75
C LEU A 139 -12.01 -13.38 -0.69
N GLN A 140 -11.72 -14.61 -1.06
CA GLN A 140 -10.90 -15.53 -0.29
C GLN A 140 -9.59 -15.82 -1.01
N ASN A 141 -8.52 -16.01 -0.24
CA ASN A 141 -7.26 -16.50 -0.78
C ASN A 141 -7.38 -17.98 -1.19
N SER A 142 -6.32 -18.51 -1.78
CA SER A 142 -6.25 -19.93 -2.18
C SER A 142 -6.38 -20.93 -1.02
N HIS A 143 -6.28 -20.46 0.23
CA HIS A 143 -6.42 -21.25 1.45
C HIS A 143 -7.82 -21.16 2.09
N GLY A 144 -8.72 -20.36 1.53
CA GLY A 144 -10.08 -20.16 2.04
C GLY A 144 -10.20 -19.07 3.10
N ASP A 145 -9.12 -18.35 3.43
CA ASP A 145 -9.17 -17.22 4.35
C ASP A 145 -9.66 -15.97 3.62
N THR A 146 -10.53 -15.20 4.28
CA THR A 146 -11.01 -13.92 3.76
C THR A 146 -9.88 -12.91 3.62
N ILE A 147 -9.79 -12.30 2.43
CA ILE A 147 -8.90 -11.18 2.12
C ILE A 147 -9.49 -9.92 2.76
N THR A 148 -8.72 -9.22 3.58
CA THR A 148 -9.13 -7.96 4.21
C THR A 148 -8.21 -6.84 3.78
N LEU A 149 -8.72 -5.85 3.06
CA LEU A 149 -7.94 -4.66 2.69
C LEU A 149 -8.06 -3.56 3.74
N TYR A 150 -6.95 -2.95 4.09
CA TYR A 150 -6.89 -1.74 4.91
C TYR A 150 -6.64 -0.50 4.07
N ARG A 151 -5.86 -0.65 3.01
CA ARG A 151 -5.50 0.45 2.13
C ARG A 151 -5.26 -0.05 0.71
N LEU A 152 -5.68 0.77 -0.26
CA LEU A 152 -5.39 0.60 -1.67
C LEU A 152 -4.91 1.93 -2.23
N LYS A 153 -3.89 1.91 -3.07
CA LYS A 153 -3.48 3.07 -3.86
C LYS A 153 -3.02 2.60 -5.22
N GLY A 154 -3.41 3.30 -6.26
CA GLY A 154 -2.93 2.97 -7.59
C GLY A 154 -3.22 4.03 -8.62
N VAL A 155 -2.66 3.79 -9.79
CA VAL A 155 -2.94 4.54 -11.01
C VAL A 155 -3.55 3.57 -12.00
N ILE A 156 -4.66 3.98 -12.58
CA ILE A 156 -5.41 3.20 -13.56
C ILE A 156 -5.56 4.00 -14.85
N CYS A 157 -5.68 3.29 -15.95
CA CYS A 157 -5.91 3.82 -17.28
C CYS A 157 -7.37 3.56 -17.66
N THR A 158 -8.23 4.57 -17.66
CA THR A 158 -9.67 4.41 -17.91
C THR A 158 -10.09 4.62 -19.38
N GLY A 159 -9.17 4.98 -20.27
CA GLY A 159 -9.44 5.10 -21.70
C GLY A 159 -8.30 5.70 -22.52
N ASP A 160 -8.37 5.55 -23.84
CA ASP A 160 -7.30 5.97 -24.78
C ASP A 160 -7.08 7.48 -24.86
N SER A 161 -8.07 8.29 -24.53
CA SER A 161 -7.95 9.77 -24.48
C SER A 161 -8.22 10.34 -23.09
N GLN A 162 -8.28 9.48 -22.07
CA GLN A 162 -8.49 9.90 -20.70
C GLN A 162 -7.15 10.21 -20.02
N PRO A 163 -7.10 11.21 -19.13
CA PRO A 163 -5.94 11.39 -18.25
C PRO A 163 -5.78 10.17 -17.35
N ARG A 164 -4.61 10.06 -16.70
CA ARG A 164 -4.40 9.05 -15.67
C ARG A 164 -5.44 9.26 -14.57
N CYS A 165 -5.93 8.18 -13.98
CA CYS A 165 -6.80 8.26 -12.82
C CYS A 165 -6.08 7.62 -11.63
N VAL A 166 -6.02 8.33 -10.51
CA VAL A 166 -5.56 7.78 -9.24
C VAL A 166 -6.76 7.18 -8.54
N VAL A 167 -6.61 5.94 -8.08
CA VAL A 167 -7.54 5.30 -7.16
C VAL A 167 -6.89 5.21 -5.79
N GLN A 168 -7.65 5.54 -4.76
CA GLN A 168 -7.23 5.36 -3.38
C GLN A 168 -8.40 4.83 -2.56
N ALA A 169 -8.09 3.91 -1.65
CA ALA A 169 -9.04 3.44 -0.66
C ALA A 169 -8.38 3.32 0.72
N VAL A 170 -9.14 3.65 1.75
CA VAL A 170 -8.76 3.49 3.15
C VAL A 170 -9.97 2.92 3.88
N GLN A 171 -9.83 1.70 4.40
CA GLN A 171 -10.93 0.90 4.95
C GLN A 171 -12.09 0.79 3.93
N GLU A 172 -13.26 1.32 4.27
CA GLU A 172 -14.49 1.22 3.47
C GLU A 172 -14.67 2.40 2.51
N LEU A 173 -13.78 3.40 2.55
CA LEU A 173 -13.90 4.57 1.69
C LEU A 173 -12.91 4.46 0.54
N TYR A 174 -13.38 4.75 -0.67
CA TYR A 174 -12.54 4.84 -1.86
C TYR A 174 -12.95 6.02 -2.74
N ASP A 175 -12.00 6.50 -3.54
CA ASP A 175 -12.22 7.63 -4.43
C ASP A 175 -11.34 7.54 -5.68
N PHE A 176 -11.81 8.16 -6.76
CA PHE A 176 -11.17 8.23 -8.07
C PHE A 176 -10.92 9.68 -8.47
N HIS A 177 -9.66 10.01 -8.72
CA HIS A 177 -9.26 11.37 -9.09
C HIS A 177 -8.48 11.37 -10.41
N PRO A 178 -8.99 12.04 -11.45
CA PRO A 178 -8.20 12.35 -12.64
C PRO A 178 -6.96 13.17 -12.25
N THR A 179 -5.80 12.80 -12.78
CA THR A 179 -4.53 13.49 -12.55
C THR A 179 -3.91 13.93 -13.87
N THR A 180 -2.59 14.05 -13.91
CA THR A 180 -1.80 14.39 -15.09
C THR A 180 -2.12 13.47 -16.29
N PRO A 181 -2.14 14.02 -17.51
CA PRO A 181 -2.32 13.22 -18.71
C PRO A 181 -1.14 12.27 -18.92
N TRP A 182 -1.39 11.18 -19.64
CA TRP A 182 -0.32 10.31 -20.14
C TRP A 182 0.56 11.08 -21.11
N LEU A 183 1.88 10.91 -21.02
CA LEU A 183 2.81 11.52 -21.96
C LEU A 183 2.78 10.77 -23.31
N PRO A 184 3.06 11.44 -24.44
CA PRO A 184 3.19 10.77 -25.73
C PRO A 184 4.27 9.66 -25.67
N GLY A 185 3.88 8.43 -26.01
CA GLY A 185 4.79 7.26 -26.01
C GLY A 185 4.96 6.55 -24.67
N GLU A 186 4.27 6.98 -23.61
CA GLU A 186 4.30 6.29 -22.32
C GLU A 186 3.46 5.01 -22.35
N THR A 187 3.98 3.94 -21.73
CA THR A 187 3.24 2.68 -21.60
C THR A 187 2.09 2.87 -20.61
N ARG A 188 0.87 2.70 -21.09
CA ARG A 188 -0.33 2.76 -20.24
C ARG A 188 -0.49 1.46 -19.47
N THR A 189 -0.08 1.48 -18.21
CA THR A 189 -0.21 0.34 -17.30
C THR A 189 -1.03 0.73 -16.08
N ASN A 190 -1.80 -0.22 -15.57
CA ASN A 190 -2.50 -0.09 -14.31
C ASN A 190 -1.60 -0.63 -13.23
N ILE A 191 -1.27 0.19 -12.23
CA ILE A 191 -0.44 -0.19 -11.09
C ILE A 191 -1.26 0.00 -9.82
N LEU A 192 -1.45 -1.06 -9.06
CA LEU A 192 -2.21 -1.07 -7.81
C LEU A 192 -1.36 -1.63 -6.69
N VAL A 193 -1.41 -0.99 -5.52
CA VAL A 193 -0.82 -1.45 -4.28
C VAL A 193 -1.92 -1.70 -3.28
N PHE A 194 -1.98 -2.93 -2.82
CA PHE A 194 -2.90 -3.44 -1.81
C PHE A 194 -2.14 -3.60 -0.51
N ILE A 195 -2.73 -3.14 0.60
CA ILE A 195 -2.19 -3.36 1.94
C ILE A 195 -3.31 -3.96 2.78
N GLY A 196 -3.09 -5.16 3.28
CA GLY A 196 -4.17 -5.95 3.86
C GLY A 196 -3.72 -7.29 4.42
N LYS A 197 -4.69 -8.04 4.95
CA LYS A 197 -4.52 -9.38 5.49
C LYS A 197 -4.92 -10.44 4.50
N ASN A 198 -4.18 -11.56 4.52
CA ASN A 198 -4.39 -12.73 3.66
C ASN A 198 -4.34 -12.42 2.16
N LEU A 199 -3.57 -11.40 1.75
CA LEU A 199 -3.48 -11.02 0.33
C LEU A 199 -2.97 -12.18 -0.52
N ASP A 200 -3.65 -12.41 -1.64
CA ASP A 200 -3.29 -13.43 -2.62
C ASP A 200 -3.17 -12.78 -4.00
N ARG A 201 -1.96 -12.88 -4.58
CA ARG A 201 -1.63 -12.25 -5.85
C ARG A 201 -2.53 -12.75 -6.96
N ASP A 202 -2.67 -14.07 -7.08
CA ASP A 202 -3.33 -14.70 -8.22
C ASP A 202 -4.83 -14.45 -8.18
N VAL A 203 -5.42 -14.44 -6.98
CA VAL A 203 -6.83 -14.07 -6.78
C VAL A 203 -7.06 -12.61 -7.15
N LEU A 204 -6.30 -11.68 -6.55
CA LEU A 204 -6.50 -10.25 -6.79
C LEU A 204 -6.22 -9.86 -8.25
N GLU A 205 -5.19 -10.45 -8.87
CA GLU A 205 -4.87 -10.22 -10.28
C GLU A 205 -5.96 -10.75 -11.20
N ARG A 206 -6.48 -11.95 -10.94
CA ARG A 206 -7.58 -12.53 -11.73
C ARG A 206 -8.84 -11.68 -11.63
N GLU A 207 -9.22 -11.24 -10.43
CA GLU A 207 -10.41 -10.41 -10.24
C GLU A 207 -10.22 -9.01 -10.84
N PHE A 208 -9.04 -8.41 -10.69
CA PHE A 208 -8.75 -7.12 -11.31
C PHE A 208 -8.72 -7.21 -12.84
N LYS A 209 -8.17 -8.28 -13.43
CA LYS A 209 -8.20 -8.50 -14.88
C LYS A 209 -9.60 -8.55 -15.47
N LYS A 210 -10.63 -8.96 -14.73
CA LYS A 210 -12.03 -8.89 -15.19
C LYS A 210 -12.49 -7.44 -15.42
N CYS A 211 -11.87 -6.48 -14.74
CA CYS A 211 -12.15 -5.06 -14.89
C CYS A 211 -11.37 -4.43 -16.06
N ILE A 212 -10.43 -5.18 -16.65
CA ILE A 212 -9.55 -4.71 -17.71
C ILE A 212 -10.04 -5.24 -19.06
N THR A 213 -10.13 -4.36 -20.04
CA THR A 213 -10.29 -4.71 -21.45
C THR A 213 -8.98 -4.56 -22.20
N ASP A 214 -8.69 -5.46 -23.12
CA ASP A 214 -7.50 -5.38 -23.96
C ASP A 214 -7.49 -4.08 -24.78
N ILE A 215 -6.30 -3.48 -24.92
CA ILE A 215 -6.07 -2.35 -25.81
C ILE A 215 -5.96 -2.95 -27.22
N SER A 216 -6.95 -2.68 -28.07
CA SER A 216 -6.98 -3.11 -29.48
C SER A 216 -5.96 -2.37 -30.34
#